data_AF-A0A7V5V579-F1
#
_entry.id   AF-A0A7V5V579-F1
#
_cell.length_a   1.000
_cell.length_b   1.000
_cell.length_c   1.000
_cell.angle_alpha   90.00
_cell.angle_beta   90.00
_cell.angle_gamma   90.00
#
_symmetry.space_group_name_H-M   'P 1'
#
loop_
_entity.id
_entity.type
_entity.pdbx_description
1 polymer ?
#
loop_
_entity_poly.entity_id
_entity_poly.type
_entity_poly.pdbx_seq_one_letter_code
_entity_poly.pdbx_strand_id
1 'polypeptide(L)'
;KLQPEQVDQLLVTSARSLSEHLDKALAALEAEDSELLREAAHGLKGNLLNLGLSEHAQTAAMIEQRAGAGEETRSCRRPLISLKSALAELLG
;
A
#
# COMPACT_ATOMS: atom_id res chain seq x y z
N LYS A 1 -15.71 21.66 -5.29
CA LYS A 1 -16.41 20.39 -5.00
C LYS A 1 -16.20 19.48 -6.20
N LEU A 2 -15.80 18.23 -5.98
CA LEU A 2 -15.70 17.25 -7.06
C LEU A 2 -17.12 16.89 -7.51
N GLN A 3 -17.30 16.77 -8.82
CA GLN A 3 -18.50 16.15 -9.40
C GLN A 3 -18.46 14.64 -9.12
N PRO A 4 -19.61 13.95 -9.01
CA PRO A 4 -19.65 12.50 -8.78
C PRO A 4 -18.77 11.70 -9.76
N GLU A 5 -18.75 12.07 -11.04
CA GLU A 5 -17.95 11.40 -12.06
C GLU A 5 -16.44 11.58 -11.85
N GLN A 6 -16.03 12.69 -11.22
CA GLN A 6 -14.64 12.93 -10.84
C GLN A 6 -14.26 12.11 -9.62
N VAL A 7 -15.20 11.88 -8.70
CA VAL A 7 -14.99 10.99 -7.54
C VAL A 7 -14.78 9.56 -8.01
N ASP A 8 -15.62 9.08 -8.93
CA ASP A 8 -15.51 7.71 -9.47
C ASP A 8 -14.17 7.50 -10.22
N GLN A 9 -13.74 8.48 -11.03
CA GLN A 9 -12.44 8.41 -11.71
C GLN A 9 -11.26 8.41 -10.74
N LEU A 10 -11.34 9.19 -9.66
CA LEU A 10 -10.32 9.18 -8.61
C LEU A 10 -10.27 7.83 -7.91
N LEU A 11 -11.42 7.26 -7.55
CA LEU A 11 -11.50 5.93 -6.93
C LEU A 11 -10.93 4.84 -7.83
N VAL A 12 -11.27 4.82 -9.11
CA VAL A 12 -10.72 3.86 -10.09
C VAL A 12 -9.20 4.01 -10.23
N THR A 13 -8.71 5.24 -10.30
CA THR A 13 -7.27 5.51 -10.43
C THR A 13 -6.52 5.11 -9.16
N SER A 14 -7.06 5.43 -7.99
CA SER A 14 -6.48 5.04 -6.71
C SER A 14 -6.51 3.53 -6.51
N ALA A 15 -7.59 2.84 -6.89
CA ALA A 15 -7.68 1.38 -6.82
C ALA A 15 -6.60 0.70 -7.67
N ARG A 16 -6.38 1.20 -8.89
CA ARG A 16 -5.30 0.71 -9.77
C ARG A 16 -3.92 0.92 -9.13
N SER A 17 -3.64 2.14 -8.69
CA SER A 17 -2.36 2.47 -8.05
C SER A 17 -2.10 1.63 -6.80
N LEU A 18 -3.12 1.41 -5.96
CA LEU A 18 -3.04 0.55 -4.78
C LEU A 18 -2.71 -0.89 -5.17
N SER A 19 -3.36 -1.44 -6.20
CA SER A 19 -3.07 -2.79 -6.71
C SER A 19 -1.62 -2.90 -7.19
N GLU A 20 -1.16 -1.94 -8.00
CA GLU A 20 0.21 -1.94 -8.53
C GLU A 20 1.26 -1.86 -7.42
N HIS A 21 1.04 -1.04 -6.39
CA HIS A 21 1.96 -0.95 -5.26
C HIS A 21 1.90 -2.19 -4.35
N LEU A 22 0.73 -2.82 -4.18
CA LEU A 22 0.61 -4.10 -3.47
C LEU A 22 1.39 -5.20 -4.16
N ASP A 23 1.26 -5.32 -5.49
CA ASP A 23 1.97 -6.32 -6.27
C ASP A 23 3.49 -6.11 -6.22
N LYS A 24 3.94 -4.85 -6.29
CA LYS A 24 5.36 -4.49 -6.09
C LYS A 24 5.86 -4.86 -4.70
N ALA A 25 5.09 -4.56 -3.65
CA ALA A 25 5.47 -4.88 -2.28
C ALA A 25 5.56 -6.41 -2.06
N LEU A 26 4.65 -7.19 -2.65
CA LEU A 26 4.71 -8.65 -2.61
C LEU A 26 5.92 -9.20 -3.34
N ALA A 27 6.22 -8.69 -4.54
CA ALA A 27 7.41 -9.07 -5.29
C ALA A 27 8.70 -8.75 -4.51
N ALA A 28 8.75 -7.58 -3.85
CA ALA A 28 9.88 -7.19 -3.01
C ALA A 28 10.09 -8.13 -1.81
N LEU A 29 9.01 -8.63 -1.20
CA LEU A 29 9.11 -9.63 -0.14
C LEU A 29 9.69 -10.96 -0.62
N GLU A 30 9.32 -11.42 -1.82
CA GLU A 30 9.84 -12.65 -2.40
C GLU A 30 11.30 -12.51 -2.85
N ALA A 31 11.69 -11.32 -3.31
CA ALA A 31 13.05 -10.99 -3.70
C ALA A 31 13.97 -10.60 -2.52
N GLU A 32 13.43 -10.49 -1.31
CA GLU A 32 14.11 -9.96 -0.12
C GLU A 32 14.70 -8.55 -0.34
N ASP A 33 14.07 -7.75 -1.20
CA ASP A 33 14.52 -6.40 -1.57
C ASP A 33 13.89 -5.34 -0.66
N SER A 34 14.67 -4.84 0.30
CA SER A 34 14.20 -3.85 1.28
C SER A 34 13.94 -2.47 0.67
N GLU A 35 14.71 -2.05 -0.34
CA GLU A 35 14.51 -0.75 -0.99
C GLU A 35 13.23 -0.75 -1.82
N LEU A 36 13.01 -1.80 -2.62
CA LEU A 36 11.78 -1.92 -3.39
C LEU A 36 10.55 -2.03 -2.47
N LEU A 37 10.66 -2.73 -1.34
CA LEU A 37 9.59 -2.82 -0.36
C LEU A 37 9.28 -1.45 0.25
N ARG A 38 10.32 -0.68 0.60
CA ARG A 38 10.18 0.68 1.15
C ARG A 38 9.47 1.62 0.17
N GLU A 39 9.89 1.61 -1.10
CA GLU A 39 9.28 2.44 -2.15
C GLU A 39 7.82 2.05 -2.42
N ALA A 40 7.52 0.75 -2.49
CA ALA A 40 6.16 0.26 -2.68
C ALA A 40 5.26 0.66 -1.49
N ALA A 41 5.75 0.51 -0.26
CA ALA A 41 5.04 0.90 0.96
C ALA A 41 4.79 2.42 1.03
N HIS A 42 5.74 3.24 0.59
CA HIS A 42 5.58 4.68 0.46
C HIS A 42 4.43 5.04 -0.50
N GLY A 43 4.38 4.37 -1.66
CA GLY A 43 3.30 4.53 -2.64
C GLY A 43 1.92 4.14 -2.10
N LEU A 44 1.85 3.02 -1.37
CA LEU A 44 0.63 2.59 -0.67
C LEU A 44 0.17 3.67 0.32
N LYS A 45 1.06 4.11 1.21
CA LYS A 45 0.77 5.14 2.21
C LYS A 45 0.16 6.39 1.58
N GLY A 46 0.78 6.93 0.53
CA GLY A 46 0.30 8.13 -0.15
C GLY A 46 -1.11 7.96 -0.74
N ASN A 47 -1.35 6.84 -1.43
CA ASN A 47 -2.68 6.56 -2.01
C ASN A 47 -3.75 6.39 -0.92
N LEU A 48 -3.43 5.69 0.17
CA LEU A 48 -4.36 5.47 1.28
C LEU A 48 -4.73 6.79 1.99
N LEU A 49 -3.77 7.69 2.17
CA LEU A 49 -4.03 9.02 2.73
C LEU A 49 -4.93 9.85 1.81
N ASN A 50 -4.72 9.80 0.50
CA ASN A 50 -5.58 10.50 -0.47
C ASN A 50 -7.04 10.00 -0.43
N LEU A 51 -7.25 8.75 -0.05
CA LEU A 51 -8.57 8.15 0.14
C LEU A 51 -9.15 8.32 1.56
N GLY A 52 -8.40 8.95 2.48
CA GLY A 52 -8.81 9.09 3.88
C GLY A 52 -8.72 7.79 4.71
N LEU A 53 -8.06 6.75 4.20
CA LEU A 53 -7.90 5.45 4.85
C LEU A 53 -6.72 5.46 5.83
N SER A 54 -6.78 6.32 6.84
CA SER A 54 -5.66 6.63 7.74
C SER A 54 -5.09 5.41 8.50
N GLU A 55 -5.92 4.47 8.94
CA GLU A 55 -5.46 3.26 9.64
C GLU A 55 -4.63 2.34 8.72
N HIS A 56 -5.09 2.17 7.48
CA HIS A 56 -4.37 1.44 6.45
C HIS A 56 -3.06 2.16 6.09
N ALA A 57 -3.09 3.48 5.99
CA ALA A 57 -1.90 4.30 5.74
C ALA A 57 -0.85 4.15 6.85
N GLN A 58 -1.26 4.03 8.12
CA GLN A 58 -0.35 3.74 9.23
C GLN A 58 0.32 2.36 9.09
N THR A 59 -0.44 1.36 8.64
CA THR A 59 0.12 0.03 8.36
C THR A 59 1.18 0.11 7.25
N ALA A 60 0.90 0.84 6.17
CA ALA A 60 1.87 1.07 5.09
C ALA A 60 3.10 1.85 5.58
N ALA A 61 2.91 2.88 6.42
CA ALA A 61 4.01 3.65 7.00
C ALA A 61 4.91 2.80 7.91
N MET A 62 4.32 1.88 8.69
CA MET A 62 5.09 0.93 9.49
C MET A 62 5.94 0.02 8.61
N ILE A 63 5.40 -0.50 7.50
CA ILE A 63 6.15 -1.32 6.54
C ILE A 63 7.31 -0.52 5.93
N GLU A 64 7.04 0.71 5.49
CA GLU A 64 8.05 1.63 4.95
C GLU A 64 9.19 1.88 5.95
N GLN A 65 8.86 2.13 7.21
CA GLN A 65 9.85 2.36 8.27
C GLN A 65 10.71 1.12 8.53
N ARG A 66 10.11 -0.06 8.66
CA ARG A 66 10.85 -1.32 8.90
C ARG A 66 11.79 -1.63 7.74
N ALA A 67 11.30 -1.51 6.51
CA ALA A 67 12.10 -1.71 5.31
C ALA A 67 13.27 -0.73 5.22
N GLY A 68 13.05 0.56 5.57
CA GLY A 68 14.11 1.57 5.61
C GLY A 68 15.08 1.46 6.78
N ALA A 69 14.70 0.79 7.87
CA ALA A 69 15.56 0.52 9.02
C ALA A 69 16.49 -0.70 8.81
N GLY A 70 16.38 -1.40 7.67
CA GLY A 70 17.14 -2.61 7.39
C GLY A 70 16.67 -3.81 8.22
N GLU A 71 15.45 -3.79 8.74
CA GLU A 71 14.85 -4.98 9.34
C GLU A 71 14.65 -6.07 8.27
N GLU A 72 14.60 -7.32 8.70
CA GLU A 72 14.31 -8.44 7.80
C GLU A 72 12.97 -8.20 7.07
N THR A 73 13.00 -8.17 5.74
CA THR A 73 11.82 -7.97 4.89
C THR A 73 10.67 -8.93 5.24
N ARG A 74 10.98 -10.17 5.67
CA ARG A 74 9.98 -11.15 6.13
C ARG A 74 9.12 -10.65 7.28
N SER A 75 9.63 -9.77 8.15
CA SER A 75 8.87 -9.16 9.27
C SER A 75 7.68 -8.32 8.77
N CYS A 76 7.74 -7.85 7.53
CA CYS A 76 6.70 -7.06 6.87
C CYS A 76 5.64 -7.91 6.15
N ARG A 77 5.82 -9.23 6.04
CA ARG A 77 4.90 -10.11 5.31
C ARG A 77 3.50 -10.12 5.91
N ARG A 78 3.39 -10.31 7.23
CA ARG A 78 2.10 -10.35 7.92
C ARG A 78 1.32 -9.04 7.78
N PRO A 79 1.89 -7.85 8.08
CA PRO A 79 1.17 -6.60 7.91
C PRO A 79 0.81 -6.31 6.45
N LEU A 80 1.65 -6.67 5.48
CA LEU A 80 1.32 -6.50 4.06
C LEU A 80 0.14 -7.39 3.63
N ILE A 81 0.09 -8.65 4.08
CA ILE A 81 -1.04 -9.56 3.81
C ILE A 81 -2.33 -9.01 4.44
N SER A 82 -2.26 -8.54 5.69
CA SER A 82 -3.42 -7.91 6.35
C SER A 82 -3.91 -6.69 5.59
N LEU A 83 -3.00 -5.83 5.13
CA LEU A 83 -3.35 -4.66 4.32
C LEU A 83 -3.99 -5.06 2.98
N LYS A 84 -3.44 -6.07 2.30
CA LYS A 84 -4.03 -6.61 1.05
C LYS A 84 -5.45 -7.11 1.25
N SER A 85 -5.69 -7.90 2.30
CA SER A 85 -7.03 -8.44 2.57
C SER A 85 -8.05 -7.33 2.85
N ALA A 86 -7.67 -6.34 3.67
CA ALA A 86 -8.56 -5.22 3.97
C ALA A 86 -8.89 -4.37 2.72
N LEU A 87 -7.91 -4.18 1.83
CA LEU A 87 -8.14 -3.46 0.57
C LEU A 87 -8.98 -4.27 -0.43
N ALA A 88 -8.88 -5.59 -0.43
CA ALA A 88 -9.73 -6.44 -1.28
C ALA A 88 -11.22 -6.34 -0.91
N GLU A 89 -11.55 -6.20 0.39
CA GLU A 89 -12.92 -5.97 0.86
C GLU A 89 -13.45 -4.58 0.49
N LEU A 90 -12.56 -3.60 0.34
CA LEU A 90 -12.89 -2.20 0.05
C LEU A 90 -13.00 -1.89 -1.45
N LEU A 91 -12.27 -2.63 -2.29
CA LEU A 91 -12.13 -2.38 -3.72
C LEU A 91 -12.79 -3.45 -4.60
N GLY A 92 -13.24 -4.57 -4.02
CA GLY A 92 -14.03 -5.61 -4.68
C GLY A 92 -15.53 -5.37 -4.58
#